data_AF-A0A7N2L0A5-F1
#
_entry.id   AF-A0A7N2L0A5-F1
#
_cell.length_a   1.000
_cell.length_b   1.000
_cell.length_c   1.000
_cell.angle_alpha   90.00
_cell.angle_beta   90.00
_cell.angle_gamma   90.00
#
_symmetry.space_group_name_H-M   'P 1'
#
loop_
_entity.id
_entity.type
_entity.pdbx_description
1 polymer ?
#
loop_
_entity_poly.entity_id
_entity_poly.type
_entity_poly.pdbx_seq_one_letter_code
_entity_poly.pdbx_strand_id
1 'polypeptide(L)' 'MASRMGLIGCLIVVVALLNGETTQVTAAVEYQVGDSLGWTVPPNISYYSNWASSKKFFVGDTLNAFIFNTL' A
#
# COMPACT_ATOMS: atom_id res chain seq x y z
N MET A 1 -9.64 41.25 21.82
CA MET A 1 -9.21 40.54 20.58
C MET A 1 -8.24 39.39 20.84
N ALA A 2 -7.34 39.51 21.82
CA ALA A 2 -6.34 38.48 22.17
C ALA A 2 -6.91 37.09 22.52
N SER A 3 -8.03 37.02 23.27
CA SER A 3 -8.68 35.74 23.64
C SER A 3 -9.19 34.92 22.43
N ARG A 4 -9.51 35.60 21.32
CA ARG A 4 -10.00 34.98 20.07
C ARG A 4 -8.88 34.33 19.28
N MET A 5 -7.71 34.96 19.29
CA MET A 5 -6.52 34.50 18.58
C MET A 5 -5.91 33.26 19.22
N GLY A 6 -5.97 33.14 20.55
CA GLY A 6 -5.55 31.92 21.27
C GLY A 6 -6.44 30.71 20.96
N LEU A 7 -7.76 30.91 20.88
CA LEU A 7 -8.70 29.84 20.53
C LEU A 7 -8.51 29.36 19.08
N ILE A 8 -8.31 30.29 18.15
CA ILE A 8 -8.05 29.98 16.73
C ILE A 8 -6.73 29.22 16.58
N GLY A 9 -5.68 29.64 17.30
CA GLY A 9 -4.40 28.91 17.33
C GLY A 9 -4.55 27.49 17.85
N CYS A 10 -5.28 27.29 18.95
CA CYS A 10 -5.56 25.96 19.49
C CYS A 10 -6.34 25.09 18.49
N LEU A 11 -7.34 25.63 17.79
CA LEU A 11 -8.11 24.88 16.80
C LEU A 11 -7.26 24.42 15.61
N ILE A 12 -6.30 25.23 15.17
CA ILE A 12 -5.36 24.86 14.09
C ILE A 12 -4.43 23.73 14.54
N VAL A 13 -3.91 23.81 15.76
CA VAL A 13 -3.05 22.75 16.34
C VAL A 13 -3.83 21.45 16.51
N VAL A 14 -5.07 21.52 16.97
CA VAL A 14 -5.95 20.35 17.08
C VAL A 14 -6.12 19.72 15.70
N VAL A 15 -6.57 20.48 14.68
CA VAL A 15 -6.79 19.98 13.31
C VAL A 15 -5.54 19.34 12.69
N ALA A 16 -4.36 19.91 12.91
CA ALA A 16 -3.10 19.34 12.45
C ALA A 16 -2.77 17.98 13.12
N LEU A 17 -3.15 17.81 14.39
CA LEU A 17 -3.02 16.53 15.12
C LEU A 17 -4.08 15.50 14.70
N LEU A 18 -5.28 15.94 14.30
CA LEU A 18 -6.32 15.05 13.74
C LEU A 18 -5.91 14.50 12.36
N ASN A 19 -5.22 15.33 11.58
CA ASN A 19 -4.68 14.98 10.27
C ASN A 19 -3.31 14.29 10.38
N GLY A 20 -2.89 13.91 11.61
CA GLY A 20 -1.67 13.16 11.84
C GLY A 20 -1.65 11.97 10.91
N GLU A 21 -0.85 12.08 9.85
CA GLU A 21 -0.71 11.06 8.84
C GLU A 21 -0.32 9.80 9.60
N THR A 22 -1.23 8.83 9.59
CA THR A 22 -0.92 7.48 10.02
C THR A 22 0.18 7.03 9.10
N THR A 23 1.43 7.19 9.54
CA THR A 23 2.59 6.48 9.01
C THR A 23 2.30 5.01 9.29
N GLN A 24 1.52 4.44 8.40
CA GLN A 24 1.26 3.03 8.28
C GLN A 24 2.63 2.41 8.08
N VAL A 25 3.17 1.83 9.16
CA VAL A 25 4.27 0.89 9.09
C VAL A 25 3.67 -0.35 8.44
N THR A 26 3.50 -0.30 7.12
CA THR A 26 3.03 -1.44 6.34
C THR A 26 4.17 -2.45 6.36
N ALA A 27 3.95 -3.59 6.99
CA ALA A 27 4.86 -4.72 6.85
C ALA A 27 5.02 -5.03 5.36
N ALA A 28 6.24 -5.34 4.94
CA ALA A 28 6.53 -5.77 3.57
C ALA A 28 5.59 -6.91 3.17
N VAL A 29 4.89 -6.76 2.05
CA VAL A 29 3.93 -7.75 1.55
C VAL A 29 4.60 -8.58 0.47
N GLU A 30 4.43 -9.90 0.56
CA GLU A 30 4.81 -10.82 -0.50
C GLU A 30 3.62 -11.04 -1.44
N TYR A 31 3.81 -10.74 -2.73
CA TYR A 31 2.83 -10.96 -3.78
C TYR A 31 3.24 -12.13 -4.67
N GLN A 32 2.37 -13.13 -4.75
CA GLN A 32 2.52 -14.22 -5.72
C GLN A 32 2.12 -13.72 -7.12
N VAL A 33 3.08 -13.72 -8.04
CA VAL A 33 2.83 -13.22 -9.40
C VAL A 33 1.88 -14.16 -10.13
N GLY A 34 0.80 -13.60 -10.68
CA GLY A 34 -0.22 -14.39 -11.37
C GLY A 34 -1.14 -15.20 -10.45
N ASP A 35 -1.14 -14.91 -9.14
CA ASP A 35 -1.97 -15.60 -8.14
C ASP A 35 -1.89 -17.13 -8.34
N SER A 36 -3.02 -17.80 -8.54
CA SER A 36 -3.09 -19.28 -8.74
C SER A 36 -2.38 -19.77 -10.00
N LEU A 37 -2.28 -18.95 -11.05
CA LEU A 37 -1.60 -19.34 -12.29
C LEU A 37 -0.06 -19.36 -12.13
N GLY A 38 0.47 -18.53 -11.24
CA GLY A 38 1.91 -18.35 -11.07
C GLY A 38 2.57 -17.65 -12.26
N TRP A 39 3.91 -17.72 -12.31
CA TRP A 39 4.72 -17.19 -13.40
C TRP A 39 4.92 -18.23 -14.51
N THR A 40 3.98 -18.27 -15.45
CA THR A 40 3.99 -19.16 -16.63
C THR A 40 3.64 -18.41 -17.91
N VAL A 41 3.58 -19.11 -19.05
CA VAL A 41 3.04 -18.54 -20.29
C VAL A 41 1.53 -18.31 -20.11
N PRO A 42 1.06 -17.04 -20.11
CA PRO A 42 -0.32 -16.75 -19.79
C PRO A 42 -1.23 -17.10 -20.98
N PRO A 43 -2.50 -17.48 -20.71
CA PRO A 43 -3.46 -17.79 -21.77
C PRO A 43 -3.87 -16.55 -22.59
N ASN A 44 -3.70 -15.35 -22.03
CA ASN A 44 -3.99 -14.08 -22.65
C ASN A 44 -2.88 -13.06 -22.38
N ILE A 45 -2.60 -12.21 -23.37
CA ILE A 45 -1.55 -11.17 -23.29
C ILE A 45 -1.77 -10.18 -22.13
N SER A 46 -3.02 -9.97 -21.72
CA SER A 46 -3.40 -9.01 -20.66
C SER A 46 -3.38 -9.61 -19.26
N TYR A 47 -2.97 -10.88 -19.08
CA TYR A 47 -3.07 -11.56 -17.79
C TYR A 47 -2.30 -10.83 -16.68
N TYR A 48 -1.00 -10.64 -16.90
CA TYR A 48 -0.13 -10.03 -15.89
C TYR A 48 -0.39 -8.53 -15.72
N SER A 49 -0.83 -7.83 -16.77
CA SER A 49 -1.24 -6.43 -16.65
C SER A 49 -2.49 -6.29 -15.79
N ASN A 50 -3.47 -7.18 -15.96
CA ASN A 50 -4.68 -7.20 -15.12
C ASN A 50 -4.33 -7.55 -13.67
N TRP A 51 -3.50 -8.57 -13.46
CA TRP A 51 -3.00 -8.94 -12.14
C TRP A 51 -2.31 -7.74 -11.45
N ALA A 52 -1.35 -7.09 -12.12
CA ALA A 52 -0.62 -5.95 -11.57
C ALA A 52 -1.55 -4.76 -11.28
N SER A 53 -2.53 -4.49 -12.15
CA SER A 53 -3.51 -3.42 -11.95
C SER A 53 -4.42 -3.63 -10.74
N SER A 54 -4.57 -4.87 -10.27
CA SER A 54 -5.38 -5.21 -9.10
C SER A 54 -4.64 -5.02 -7.77
N LYS A 55 -3.34 -4.70 -7.80
CA LYS A 55 -2.47 -4.63 -6.63
C LYS A 55 -1.89 -3.22 -6.46
N LYS A 56 -1.47 -2.89 -5.23
CA LYS A 56 -0.73 -1.67 -4.90
C LYS A 56 0.61 -2.09 -4.33
N PHE A 57 1.70 -1.71 -5.00
CA PHE A 57 3.04 -2.03 -4.56
C PHE A 57 3.64 -0.84 -3.82
N PHE A 58 4.21 -1.12 -2.66
CA PHE A 58 4.95 -0.17 -1.85
C PHE A 58 6.43 -0.57 -1.80
N VAL A 59 7.28 0.39 -1.44
CA VAL A 59 8.71 0.11 -1.27
C VAL A 59 8.89 -0.86 -0.11
N GLY A 60 9.56 -1.99 -0.38
CA GLY A 60 9.76 -3.07 0.58
C GLY A 60 8.97 -4.33 0.25
N ASP A 61 7.96 -4.25 -0.61
CA ASP A 61 7.20 -5.42 -1.07
C ASP A 61 8.03 -6.33 -1.98
N THR A 62 7.75 -7.63 -1.94
CA THR A 62 8.44 -8.65 -2.73
C THR A 62 7.50 -9.34 -3.71
N LEU A 63 7.95 -9.54 -4.94
CA LEU A 63 7.23 -10.31 -5.95
C LEU A 63 7.82 -11.72 -6.06
N ASN A 64 7.03 -12.73 -5.74
CA ASN A 64 7.45 -14.11 -5.86
C ASN A 64 6.94 -14.72 -7.18
N ALA A 65 7.87 -15.02 -8.07
CA ALA A 65 7.59 -15.63 -9.37
C ALA A 65 7.61 -17.17 -9.32
N PHE A 66 8.25 -17.77 -8.31
CA PHE A 66 8.44 -19.22 -8.25
C PHE A 66 7.86 -19.78 -6.95
N ILE A 67 6.78 -20.55 -7.07
CA ILE A 67 6.33 -21.41 -5.98
C ILE A 67 7.30 -22.58 -5.90
N PHE A 68 8.42 -22.43 -5.20
CA PHE A 68 9.18 -23.59 -4.76
C PHE A 68 8.38 -24.23 -3.64
N ASN A 69 7.64 -25.30 -3.95
CA ASN A 69 7.11 -26.17 -2.92
C ASN A 69 8.31 -26.83 -2.23
N THR A 70 8.83 -26.23 -1.16
CA THR A 70 9.77 -26.91 -0.27
C THR A 70 8.99 -28.04 0.37
N LEU A 71 9.39 -29.28 0.05
CA LEU A 71 8.83 -30.53 0.56
C LEU A 71 8.74 -30.56 2.09
#